data_AF-A0A2D7LMH7-F1
#
_entry.id   AF-A0A2D7LMH7-F1
#
_cell.length_a   1.000
_cell.length_b   1.000
_cell.length_c   1.000
_cell.angle_alpha   90.00
_cell.angle_beta   90.00
_cell.angle_gamma   90.00
#
_symmetry.space_group_name_H-M   'P 1'
#
loop_
_entity.id
_entity.type
_entity.pdbx_description
1 polymer ?
#
loop_
_entity_poly.entity_id
_entity_poly.type
_entity_poly.pdbx_seq_one_letter_code
_entity_poly.pdbx_strand_id
1 'polypeptide(L)'
;MFKKILFILIFVSITACGANIGESIKGGLTGKKKSNTDEFLVRKKAPLILPPNFDELPLPKDQQVKEEDDTTLKDEILSIEKIGKKTQSDGISSTLENSILKKIK
;
A
#
# COMPACT_ATOMS: atom_id res chain seq x y z
N MET A 1 26.99 12.69 -36.83
CA MET A 1 27.19 11.80 -35.66
C MET A 1 26.01 10.84 -35.46
N PHE A 2 24.77 11.26 -35.71
CA PHE A 2 23.57 10.40 -35.66
C PHE A 2 23.62 9.13 -36.53
N LYS A 3 24.16 9.19 -37.76
CA LYS A 3 24.30 7.98 -38.61
C LYS A 3 25.18 6.89 -37.98
N LYS A 4 26.21 7.29 -37.22
CA LYS A 4 27.10 6.36 -36.50
C LYS A 4 26.39 5.76 -35.27
N ILE A 5 25.61 6.57 -34.55
CA ILE A 5 24.81 6.10 -33.42
C ILE A 5 23.72 5.11 -33.87
N LEU A 6 23.07 5.38 -35.01
CA LEU A 6 22.07 4.51 -35.60
C LEU A 6 22.66 3.16 -36.02
N PHE A 7 23.87 3.17 -36.59
CA PHE A 7 24.58 1.95 -36.98
C PHE A 7 24.96 1.10 -35.76
N ILE A 8 25.41 1.73 -34.68
CA ILE A 8 25.71 1.07 -33.40
C ILE A 8 24.44 0.46 -32.78
N LEU A 9 23.32 1.18 -32.80
CA LEU A 9 22.05 0.70 -32.27
C LEU A 9 21.51 -0.54 -33.02
N ILE A 10 21.66 -0.54 -34.34
CA ILE A 10 21.31 -1.69 -35.19
C ILE A 10 22.21 -2.88 -34.87
N PHE A 11 23.52 -2.66 -34.74
CA PHE A 11 24.47 -3.73 -34.43
C PHE A 11 24.18 -4.40 -33.08
N VAL A 12 23.90 -3.60 -32.03
CA VAL A 12 23.51 -4.10 -30.71
C VAL A 12 22.18 -4.85 -30.74
N SER A 13 21.21 -4.38 -31.53
CA SER A 13 19.90 -5.06 -31.65
C SER A 13 20.03 -6.44 -32.29
N ILE A 14 20.92 -6.60 -33.28
CA ILE A 14 21.13 -7.87 -33.98
C ILE A 14 21.86 -8.88 -33.08
N THR A 15 22.85 -8.44 -32.29
CA THR A 15 23.56 -9.33 -31.36
C THR A 15 22.70 -9.75 -30.16
N ALA A 16 21.85 -8.87 -29.64
CA ALA A 16 20.93 -9.20 -28.55
C ALA A 16 19.85 -10.21 -28.97
N CYS A 17 19.34 -10.09 -30.20
CA CYS A 17 18.33 -11.01 -30.74
C CYS A 17 18.95 -12.34 -31.19
N GLY A 18 20.12 -12.31 -31.84
CA GLY A 18 20.71 -13.47 -32.51
C GLY A 18 21.08 -14.63 -31.58
N ALA A 19 21.48 -14.36 -30.33
CA ALA A 19 21.94 -15.39 -29.40
C ALA A 19 20.82 -16.34 -28.91
N ASN A 20 19.58 -15.85 -28.79
CA ASN A 20 18.46 -16.61 -28.20
C ASN A 20 17.36 -16.98 -29.22
N ILE A 21 17.38 -16.35 -30.40
CA ILE A 21 16.44 -16.62 -31.49
C ILE A 21 16.69 -17.98 -32.14
N GLY A 22 17.96 -18.36 -32.31
CA GLY A 22 18.33 -19.60 -32.98
C GLY A 22 17.73 -20.83 -32.30
N GLU A 23 17.84 -20.91 -30.96
CA GLU A 23 17.33 -22.05 -30.20
C GLU A 23 15.79 -22.07 -30.11
N SER A 24 15.17 -20.89 -29.97
CA SER A 24 13.71 -20.75 -29.87
C SER A 24 13.01 -21.08 -31.20
N ILE A 25 13.50 -20.53 -32.32
CA ILE A 25 12.96 -20.83 -33.64
C ILE A 25 13.28 -22.27 -34.05
N LYS A 26 14.51 -22.74 -33.81
CA LYS A 26 14.89 -24.12 -34.12
C LYS A 26 14.04 -25.10 -33.32
N GLY A 27 13.79 -24.85 -32.04
CA GLY A 27 12.92 -25.65 -31.18
C GLY A 27 11.46 -25.69 -31.66
N GLY A 28 10.92 -24.56 -32.11
CA GLY A 28 9.58 -24.48 -32.68
C GLY A 28 9.43 -25.15 -34.05
N LEU A 29 10.42 -25.00 -34.93
CA LEU A 29 10.38 -25.56 -36.29
C LEU A 29 10.77 -27.04 -36.35
N THR A 30 11.66 -27.49 -35.46
CA THR A 30 12.12 -28.89 -35.42
C THR A 30 11.12 -29.84 -34.75
N GLY A 31 10.08 -29.32 -34.10
CA GLY A 31 9.07 -30.12 -33.38
C GLY A 31 9.64 -31.02 -32.29
N LYS A 32 10.88 -30.78 -31.84
CA LYS A 32 11.53 -31.61 -30.82
C LYS A 32 10.82 -31.36 -29.50
N LYS A 33 10.20 -32.40 -28.95
CA LYS A 33 9.66 -32.38 -27.60
C LYS A 33 10.81 -32.07 -26.64
N LYS A 34 10.68 -30.99 -25.87
CA LYS A 34 11.60 -30.72 -24.76
C LYS A 34 11.60 -31.95 -23.86
N SER A 35 12.78 -32.44 -23.48
CA SER A 35 12.93 -33.52 -22.50
C SER A 35 12.52 -32.99 -21.12
N ASN A 36 11.21 -32.79 -20.94
CA ASN A 36 10.63 -32.54 -19.63
C ASN A 36 10.52 -33.89 -18.94
N THR A 37 11.39 -34.10 -17.96
CA THR A 37 11.28 -35.11 -16.91
C THR A 37 10.19 -34.68 -15.93
N ASP A 38 9.05 -34.19 -16.42
CA ASP A 38 7.87 -33.81 -15.61
C ASP A 38 7.21 -35.09 -15.07
N GLU A 39 7.98 -35.78 -14.25
CA GLU A 39 7.49 -36.68 -13.24
C GLU A 39 6.74 -35.78 -12.27
N PHE A 40 5.42 -35.98 -12.19
CA PHE A 40 4.60 -35.28 -11.22
C PHE A 40 5.17 -35.55 -9.82
N LEU A 41 5.91 -34.59 -9.27
CA LEU A 41 6.32 -34.60 -7.88
C LEU A 41 5.09 -34.28 -7.05
N VAL A 42 4.27 -35.32 -6.81
CA VAL A 42 3.14 -35.25 -5.88
C VAL A 42 3.70 -35.09 -4.47
N ARG A 43 3.94 -33.84 -4.08
CA ARG A 43 4.34 -33.48 -2.72
C ARG A 43 3.08 -33.20 -1.92
N LYS A 44 2.93 -33.90 -0.80
CA LYS A 44 1.86 -33.64 0.15
C LYS A 44 1.99 -32.21 0.65
N LYS A 45 1.00 -31.37 0.36
CA LYS A 45 0.94 -29.99 0.86
C LYS A 45 0.75 -30.02 2.38
N ALA A 46 1.42 -29.12 3.09
CA ALA A 46 1.15 -28.88 4.50
C ALA A 46 -0.32 -28.43 4.68
N PRO A 47 -0.96 -28.73 5.82
CA PRO A 47 -2.29 -28.22 6.12
C PRO A 47 -2.29 -26.69 6.07
N LEU A 48 -3.45 -26.12 5.72
CA LEU A 48 -3.62 -24.67 5.76
C LEU A 48 -3.59 -24.22 7.22
N ILE A 49 -2.62 -23.38 7.57
CA ILE A 49 -2.55 -22.70 8.87
C ILE A 49 -2.68 -21.20 8.64
N LEU A 50 -3.35 -20.52 9.56
CA LEU A 50 -3.43 -19.07 9.55
C LEU A 50 -2.04 -18.52 9.86
N PRO A 51 -1.50 -17.57 9.07
CA PRO A 51 -0.24 -16.93 9.42
C PRO A 51 -0.40 -16.19 10.76
N PRO A 52 0.67 -16.10 11.57
CA PRO A 52 0.61 -15.53 12.91
C PRO A 52 0.11 -14.07 12.95
N ASN A 53 0.23 -13.34 11.85
CA ASN A 53 -0.14 -11.93 11.72
C ASN A 53 -1.18 -11.72 10.62
N PHE A 54 -2.17 -12.62 10.48
CA PHE A 54 -3.18 -12.54 9.41
C PHE A 54 -4.01 -11.25 9.46
N ASP A 55 -4.31 -10.77 10.67
CA ASP A 55 -5.15 -9.59 10.89
C ASP A 55 -4.35 -8.28 10.94
N GLU A 56 -3.03 -8.34 10.87
CA GLU A 56 -2.16 -7.16 10.94
C GLU A 56 -1.91 -6.56 9.56
N LEU A 57 -2.22 -5.28 9.40
CA LEU A 57 -1.86 -4.52 8.20
C LEU A 57 -0.52 -3.80 8.40
N PRO A 58 0.33 -3.72 7.36
CA PRO A 58 1.55 -2.94 7.46
C PRO A 58 1.22 -1.46 7.69
N LEU A 59 1.98 -0.84 8.59
CA LEU A 59 1.84 0.59 8.86
C LEU A 59 2.24 1.41 7.63
N PRO A 60 1.52 2.51 7.31
CA PRO A 60 1.95 3.48 6.31
C PRO A 60 3.35 4.02 6.64
N LYS A 61 4.17 4.25 5.59
CA LYS A 61 5.58 4.65 5.74
C LYS A 61 5.83 5.93 6.57
N ASP A 62 4.82 6.79 6.70
CA ASP A 62 4.95 8.11 7.33
C ASP A 62 4.32 8.20 8.74
N GLN A 63 3.79 7.12 9.30
CA GLN A 63 3.27 7.14 10.67
C GLN A 63 4.36 6.78 11.68
N GLN A 64 5.02 7.80 12.21
CA GLN A 64 5.64 7.69 13.54
C GLN A 64 4.49 7.60 14.55
N VAL A 65 4.17 6.39 15.00
CA VAL A 65 3.32 6.20 16.17
C VAL A 65 4.13 6.72 17.36
N LYS A 66 3.82 7.94 17.81
CA LYS A 66 4.17 8.33 19.17
C LYS A 66 3.25 7.48 20.06
N GLU A 67 3.83 6.61 20.87
CA GLU A 67 3.12 6.07 22.03
C GLU A 67 2.79 7.28 22.92
N GLU A 68 1.60 7.85 22.74
CA GLU A 68 1.06 8.81 23.69
C GLU A 68 0.75 8.01 24.96
N ASP A 69 1.46 8.39 26.03
CA ASP A 69 1.36 7.80 27.35
C ASP A 69 -0.09 8.00 27.85
N ASP A 70 -0.92 6.96 27.71
CA ASP A 70 -2.36 6.88 28.06
C ASP A 70 -2.70 7.36 29.48
N THR A 71 -1.68 7.56 30.31
CA THR A 71 -1.75 8.08 31.67
C THR A 71 -2.17 9.56 31.71
N THR A 72 -1.63 10.38 30.79
CA THR A 72 -1.89 11.84 30.78
C THR A 72 -3.32 12.20 30.34
N LEU A 73 -3.87 11.50 29.35
CA LEU A 73 -5.24 11.73 28.87
C LEU A 73 -6.30 11.36 29.93
N LYS A 74 -6.05 10.31 30.72
CA LYS A 74 -6.97 9.89 31.79
C LYS A 74 -7.08 10.92 32.90
N ASP A 75 -5.96 11.53 33.28
CA ASP A 75 -5.93 12.56 34.33
C ASP A 75 -6.63 13.86 33.89
N GLU A 76 -6.51 14.24 32.62
CA GLU A 76 -7.20 15.41 32.06
C GLU A 76 -8.73 15.20 32.00
N ILE A 77 -9.20 14.02 31.60
CA ILE A 77 -10.63 13.68 31.56
C ILE A 77 -11.25 13.70 32.96
N LEU A 78 -10.56 13.16 33.98
CA LEU A 78 -10.98 13.18 35.38
C LEU A 78 -11.08 14.60 35.96
N SER A 79 -10.30 15.55 35.43
CA SER A 79 -10.35 16.94 35.86
C SER A 79 -11.55 17.70 35.28
N ILE A 80 -11.97 17.36 34.05
CA ILE A 80 -13.13 17.97 33.36
C ILE A 80 -14.45 17.57 34.01
N GLU A 81 -14.60 16.31 34.44
CA GLU A 81 -15.84 15.84 35.10
C GLU A 81 -16.12 16.58 36.42
N LYS A 82 -15.06 17.02 37.12
CA LYS A 82 -15.19 17.82 38.36
C LYS A 82 -15.65 19.25 38.11
N ILE A 83 -15.42 19.80 36.91
CA ILE A 83 -15.81 21.16 36.51
C ILE A 83 -17.27 21.19 36.03
N GLY A 84 -17.75 20.13 35.38
CA GLY A 84 -19.10 20.03 34.82
C GLY A 84 -20.25 20.05 35.83
N LYS A 85 -19.98 19.85 37.13
CA LYS A 85 -21.01 19.90 38.19
C LYS A 85 -21.33 21.31 38.73
N LYS A 86 -20.68 22.38 38.24
CA LYS A 86 -20.78 23.71 38.86
C LYS A 86 -21.45 24.83 38.05
N THR A 87 -21.97 24.58 36.84
CA THR A 87 -22.56 25.69 36.04
C THR A 87 -23.92 25.31 35.48
N GLN A 88 -24.95 25.50 36.30
CA GLN A 88 -26.31 25.75 35.88
C GLN A 88 -26.55 27.25 35.97
N SER A 89 -26.71 27.96 34.84
CA SER A 89 -27.48 29.22 34.73
C SER A 89 -27.45 29.79 33.30
N ASP A 90 -28.63 29.80 32.68
CA ASP A 90 -29.24 30.86 31.85
C ASP A 90 -28.38 31.83 31.03
N GLY A 91 -28.68 31.92 29.71
CA GLY A 91 -28.44 33.13 28.91
C GLY A 91 -27.77 32.99 27.55
N ILE A 92 -28.27 32.14 26.63
CA ILE A 92 -27.78 32.05 25.23
C ILE A 92 -28.97 32.08 24.27
N SER A 93 -29.66 33.21 24.14
CA SER A 93 -30.70 33.37 23.10
C SER A 93 -30.47 34.58 22.20
N SER A 94 -29.91 35.68 22.74
CA SER A 94 -29.77 36.93 21.99
C SER A 94 -28.64 36.95 20.95
N THR A 95 -27.62 36.10 21.06
CA THR A 95 -26.43 36.14 20.17
C THR A 95 -26.63 35.37 18.87
N LEU A 96 -27.33 34.23 18.91
CA LEU A 96 -27.61 33.40 17.73
C LEU A 96 -28.64 34.06 16.81
N GLU A 97 -29.71 34.62 17.37
CA GLU A 97 -30.80 35.24 16.62
C GLU A 97 -30.31 36.46 15.81
N ASN A 98 -29.46 37.29 16.41
CA ASN A 98 -28.81 38.41 15.73
C ASN A 98 -27.87 37.97 14.59
N SER A 99 -27.20 36.82 14.73
CA SER A 99 -26.30 36.28 13.71
C SER A 99 -27.06 35.75 12.49
N ILE A 100 -28.25 35.18 12.72
CA ILE A 100 -29.14 34.69 11.67
C ILE A 100 -29.75 35.87 10.90
N LEU A 101 -30.28 36.88 11.58
CA LEU A 101 -30.88 38.07 10.94
C LEU A 101 -29.88 38.81 10.03
N LYS A 102 -28.61 38.90 10.43
CA LYS A 102 -27.54 39.51 9.62
C LYS A 102 -27.24 38.75 8.33
N LYS A 103 -27.45 37.42 8.30
CA LYS A 103 -27.21 36.60 7.11
C LYS A 103 -28.37 36.63 6.10
N ILE A 104 -29.57 37.00 6.53
CA ILE A 104 -30.78 36.98 5.69
C ILE A 104 -31.04 38.34 5.03
N LYS A 105 -30.42 39.42 5.54
CA LYS A 105 -30.49 40.77 4.96
C LYS A 105 -29.41 40.99 3.91
#